data_AF-A0A7K6KLU5-F1
#
_entry.id   AF-A0A7K6KLU5-F1
#
_cell.length_a   1.000
_cell.length_b   1.000
_cell.length_c   1.000
_cell.angle_alpha   90.00
_cell.angle_beta   90.00
_cell.angle_gamma   90.00
#
_symmetry.space_group_name_H-M   'P 1'
#
loop_
_entity.id
_entity.type
_entity.pdbx_description
1 polymer ?
#
loop_
_entity_poly.entity_id
_entity_poly.type
_entity_poly.pdbx_seq_one_letter_code
_entity_poly.pdbx_strand_id
1 'polypeptide(L)' 'MQNDAGEFVDLYVPRKWIAGGRAGPGLDSASNRIIGAKDHASIQINISEVSLLT' A
#
# COMPACT_ATOMS: atom_id res chain seq x y z
N MET A 1 -9.84 -2.54 12.14
CA MET A 1 -10.04 -2.11 13.52
C MET A 1 -10.53 -3.34 14.26
N GLN A 2 -9.86 -3.68 15.35
CA GLN A 2 -10.18 -4.85 16.17
C GLN A 2 -10.98 -4.35 17.38
N ASN A 3 -12.04 -5.07 17.76
CA ASN A 3 -12.77 -4.79 19.00
C ASN A 3 -12.07 -5.43 20.22
N ASP A 4 -12.58 -5.18 21.42
CA ASP A 4 -12.03 -5.72 22.68
C ASP A 4 -12.16 -7.25 22.78
N ALA A 5 -13.05 -7.87 22.00
CA ALA A 5 -13.20 -9.32 21.88
C ALA A 5 -12.20 -9.95 20.88
N GLY A 6 -11.39 -9.12 20.21
CA GLY A 6 -10.39 -9.57 19.25
C GLY A 6 -10.91 -9.76 17.82
N GLU A 7 -12.14 -9.37 17.53
CA GLU A 7 -12.76 -9.53 16.22
C GLU A 7 -12.48 -8.33 15.31
N PHE A 8 -12.28 -8.56 14.02
CA PHE A 8 -12.12 -7.49 13.03
C PHE A 8 -13.49 -6.94 12.62
N VAL A 9 -13.70 -5.64 12.85
CA VAL A 9 -14.99 -4.96 12.61
C VAL A 9 -14.95 -4.07 11.35
N ASP A 10 -13.81 -3.98 10.67
CA ASP A 10 -13.71 -3.17 9.44
C ASP A 10 -14.43 -3.84 8.27
N LEU A 11 -15.18 -3.04 7.50
CA LEU A 11 -15.72 -3.45 6.20
C LEU A 11 -14.61 -3.76 5.18
N TYR A 12 -13.54 -2.96 5.20
CA TYR A 12 -12.33 -3.18 4.40
C TYR A 12 -11.17 -2.36 4.98
N VAL A 13 -9.94 -2.81 4.70
CA VAL A 13 -8.73 -2.02 4.98
C VAL A 13 -8.33 -1.27 3.70
N PRO A 14 -8.34 0.07 3.68
CA PRO A 14 -8.05 0.84 2.49
C PRO A 14 -6.59 0.70 2.05
N ARG A 15 -6.35 0.87 0.74
CA ARG A 15 -5.00 0.87 0.19
C ARG A 15 -4.21 2.05 0.77
N LYS A 16 -2.94 1.79 1.09
CA LYS A 16 -1.98 2.80 1.47
C LYS A 16 -1.22 3.27 0.24
N TRP A 17 -1.07 4.57 0.10
CA TRP A 17 -0.21 5.17 -0.91
C TRP A 17 1.24 4.73 -0.69
N ILE A 18 1.86 4.26 -1.77
CA ILE A 18 3.30 3.99 -1.86
C ILE A 18 3.86 4.85 -2.99
N ALA A 19 4.80 5.74 -2.68
CA ALA A 19 5.58 6.43 -3.70
C ALA A 19 6.91 5.68 -3.85
N GLY A 20 7.20 5.20 -5.06
CA GLY A 20 8.50 4.68 -5.43
C GLY A 20 8.72 3.22 -5.05
N GLY A 21 9.00 2.40 -6.06
CA GLY A 21 9.41 1.01 -5.90
C GLY A 21 10.67 0.88 -5.05
N ARG A 22 10.81 -0.29 -4.42
CA ARG A 22 12.03 -0.72 -3.72
C ARG A 22 13.27 -0.42 -4.54
N ALA A 23 14.22 0.27 -3.92
CA ALA A 23 15.64 -0.02 -4.13
C ALA A 23 16.44 0.36 -2.86
N GLY A 24 16.19 -0.36 -1.76
CA GLY A 24 17.03 -0.31 -0.55
C GLY A 24 16.24 -0.32 0.76
N PRO A 25 16.83 -0.85 1.86
CA PRO A 25 16.28 -0.71 3.20
C PRO A 25 16.41 0.76 3.63
N GLY A 26 15.39 1.57 3.37
CA GLY A 26 15.39 2.99 3.77
C GLY A 26 14.49 3.92 2.97
N LEU A 27 13.77 3.47 1.94
CA LEU A 27 12.76 4.31 1.29
C LEU A 27 11.40 4.13 1.99
N ASP A 28 11.21 4.89 3.06
CA ASP A 28 9.95 5.01 3.78
C ASP A 28 8.85 5.47 2.82
N SER A 29 7.70 4.80 2.85
CA SER A 29 6.52 5.14 2.03
C SER A 29 6.22 6.65 2.15
N ALA A 30 6.59 7.43 1.13
CA ALA A 30 6.85 8.88 1.22
C ALA A 30 5.68 9.78 1.65
N SER A 31 4.55 9.24 2.10
CA SER A 31 3.48 10.04 2.72
C SER A 31 2.59 9.29 3.71
N ASN A 32 2.76 7.96 3.89
CA ASN A 32 1.90 7.11 4.72
C ASN A 32 0.37 7.37 4.55
N ARG A 33 -0.05 7.86 3.38
CA ARG A 33 -1.39 8.40 3.13
C ARG A 33 -2.35 7.26 2.79
N ILE A 34 -3.56 7.31 3.35
CA ILE A 34 -4.63 6.36 3.01
C ILE A 34 -5.34 6.82 1.72
N ILE A 35 -5.58 5.90 0.80
CA ILE A 35 -6.32 6.14 -0.44
C ILE A 35 -7.82 5.94 -0.14
N GLY A 36 -8.59 7.03 -0.24
CA GLY A 36 -10.03 7.00 -0.03
C GLY A 36 -10.79 6.38 -1.20
N ALA A 37 -12.01 5.87 -0.95
CA ALA A 37 -12.82 5.22 -1.98
C ALA A 37 -13.23 6.14 -3.15
N LYS A 38 -13.30 7.46 -2.93
CA LYS A 38 -13.59 8.47 -3.95
C LYS A 38 -12.35 9.12 -4.55
N ASP A 39 -11.15 8.62 -4.23
CA ASP A 39 -9.90 9.16 -4.79
C ASP A 39 -9.66 8.62 -6.20
N HIS A 40 -10.23 9.34 -7.18
CA HIS A 40 -10.12 9.01 -8.60
C HIS A 40 -8.79 9.46 -9.24
N ALA A 41 -8.00 10.28 -8.55
CA ALA A 41 -6.70 10.73 -9.05
C ALA A 41 -5.59 9.72 -8.71
N SER A 42 -5.80 8.86 -7.72
CA SER A 42 -4.87 7.80 -7.36
C SER A 42 -4.78 6.72 -8.45
N ILE A 43 -3.56 6.34 -8.80
CA ILE A 43 -3.28 5.26 -9.76
C ILE A 43 -2.44 4.16 -9.09
N GLN A 44 -2.63 2.93 -9.56
CA GLN A 44 -1.80 1.79 -9.19
C GLN A 44 -0.95 1.38 -10.38
N ILE A 45 0.35 1.24 -10.16
CA ILE A 45 1.31 0.86 -11.18
C ILE A 45 1.97 -0.44 -10.72
N ASN A 46 1.95 -1.47 -11.57
CA ASN A 46 2.70 -2.70 -11.36
C ASN A 46 3.96 -2.63 -12.22
N ILE A 47 5.13 -2.69 -11.59
CA ILE A 47 6.42 -2.77 -12.28
C ILE A 47 6.87 -4.22 -12.21
N SER A 48 7.10 -4.85 -13.36
CA SER A 48 7.59 -6.23 -13.41
C SER A 48 9.03 -6.30 -12.91
N GLU A 49 9.30 -7.27 -12.03
CA GLU A 49 10.66 -7.61 -11.65
C GLU A 49 11.35 -8.33 -12.82
N VAL A 50 12.53 -7.85 -13.21
CA VAL A 50 13.37 -8.51 -14.21
C VAL A 50 14.29 -9.47 -13.48
N SER A 51 14.20 -10.76 -13.80
CA SER A 51 15.19 -11.73 -13.35
C SER A 51 16.50 -11.48 -14.11
N LEU A 52 17.59 -11.25 -13.38
CA LEU A 52 18.93 -11.12 -13.95
C LEU A 52 19.54 -12.52 -14.13
N LEU A 53 18.98 -13.29 -15.09
CA LEU A 53 19.40 -14.62 -15.54
C LEU A 53 19.52 -15.73 -14.46
N THR A 54 19.20 -16.97 -14.86
CA THR A 54 19.48 -18.22 -14.11
C THR A 54 20.86 -18.75 -14.48
#